data_AF-A0A424PVN8-F1
#
_entry.id   AF-A0A424PVN8-F1
#
_cell.length_a   1.000
_cell.length_b   1.000
_cell.length_c   1.000
_cell.angle_alpha   90.00
_cell.angle_beta   90.00
_cell.angle_gamma   90.00
#
_symmetry.space_group_name_H-M   'P 1'
#
loop_
_entity.id
_entity.type
_entity.pdbx_description
1 polymer ?
#
loop_
_entity_poly.entity_id
_entity_poly.type
_entity_poly.pdbx_seq_one_letter_code
_entity_poly.pdbx_strand_id
1 'polypeptide(L)'
;MERDSLELMTVAQLKKLLAEHSLPVSGRKAELIDRLIENQEDPRGGNSDKEEEIGILESRQDTAAEVIETVVSDIGDGPVTPEESDVTFQTMMLIGAVVLALGLVILSL
;
A
#
# COMPACT_ATOMS: atom_id res chain seq x y z
N MET A 1 0.07 -11.52 11.05
CA MET A 1 1.05 -11.22 9.98
C MET A 1 1.82 -9.99 10.40
N GLU A 2 3.15 -9.96 10.27
CA GLU A 2 3.96 -8.80 10.70
C GLU A 2 3.92 -7.68 9.66
N ARG A 3 3.85 -6.42 10.13
CA ARG A 3 3.79 -5.22 9.28
C ARG A 3 4.94 -5.18 8.27
N ASP A 4 6.15 -5.51 8.71
CA ASP A 4 7.36 -5.51 7.91
C ASP A 4 7.27 -6.45 6.71
N SER A 5 6.60 -7.60 6.88
CA SER A 5 6.37 -8.55 5.77
C SER A 5 5.45 -7.97 4.70
N LEU A 6 4.49 -7.14 5.09
CA LEU A 6 3.57 -6.45 4.18
C LEU A 6 4.23 -5.24 3.50
N GLU A 7 5.19 -4.60 4.17
CA GLU A 7 6.01 -3.54 3.58
C GLU A 7 6.94 -4.05 2.49
N LEU A 8 7.38 -5.31 2.57
CA LEU A 8 8.14 -5.98 1.52
C LEU A 8 7.27 -6.38 0.31
N MET A 9 5.95 -6.44 0.47
CA MET A 9 5.03 -6.73 -0.62
C MET A 9 4.80 -5.52 -1.52
N THR A 10 4.54 -5.80 -2.80
CA THR A 10 4.18 -4.77 -3.78
C THR A 10 2.73 -4.34 -3.58
N VAL A 11 2.39 -3.13 -4.02
CA VAL A 11 1.01 -2.60 -3.97
C VAL A 11 0.03 -3.54 -4.69
N ALA A 12 0.47 -4.23 -5.75
CA ALA A 12 -0.35 -5.22 -6.43
C ALA A 12 -0.69 -6.44 -5.55
N GLN A 13 0.30 -6.95 -4.79
CA GLN A 13 0.10 -8.07 -3.87
C GLN A 13 -0.78 -7.67 -2.66
N LEU A 14 -0.53 -6.48 -2.11
CA LEU A 14 -1.34 -5.90 -1.02
C LEU A 14 -2.81 -5.74 -1.45
N LYS A 15 -3.05 -5.23 -2.65
CA LYS A 15 -4.41 -5.10 -3.21
C LYS A 15 -5.05 -6.45 -3.45
N LYS A 16 -4.29 -7.45 -3.92
CA LYS A 16 -4.81 -8.81 -4.10
C LYS A 16 -5.26 -9.41 -2.77
N LEU A 17 -4.44 -9.30 -1.73
CA LEU A 17 -4.79 -9.74 -0.38
C LEU A 17 -6.04 -9.02 0.11
N LEU A 18 -6.08 -7.68 0.04
CA LEU A 18 -7.27 -6.92 0.42
C LEU A 18 -8.52 -7.33 -0.37
N ALA A 19 -8.39 -7.59 -1.67
CA ALA A 19 -9.49 -8.09 -2.49
C ALA A 19 -9.96 -9.48 -2.05
N GLU A 20 -9.04 -10.39 -1.73
CA GLU A 20 -9.34 -11.71 -1.17
C GLU A 20 -10.04 -11.62 0.18
N HIS A 21 -9.73 -10.58 0.96
CA HIS A 21 -10.38 -10.25 2.22
C HIS A 21 -11.63 -9.36 2.07
N SER A 22 -12.07 -9.05 0.84
CA SER A 22 -13.19 -8.11 0.55
C SER A 22 -13.05 -6.74 1.22
N LEU A 23 -11.81 -6.32 1.45
CA LEU A 23 -11.45 -5.03 2.00
C LEU A 23 -11.22 -4.02 0.87
N PRO A 24 -11.48 -2.74 1.10
CA PRO A 24 -11.25 -1.71 0.09
C PRO A 24 -9.78 -1.74 -0.38
N VAL A 25 -9.58 -1.70 -1.70
CA VAL A 25 -8.25 -1.68 -2.35
C VAL A 25 -7.80 -0.27 -2.74
N SER A 26 -8.56 0.74 -2.31
CA SER A 26 -8.27 2.16 -2.49
C SER A 26 -7.41 2.69 -1.34
N GLY A 27 -6.55 3.65 -1.66
CA GLY A 27 -5.63 4.30 -0.71
C GLY A 27 -4.15 4.16 -1.06
N ARG A 28 -3.30 4.68 -0.16
CA ARG A 28 -1.82 4.60 -0.26
C ARG A 28 -1.33 3.26 0.27
N LYS A 29 -0.11 2.87 -0.10
CA LYS A 29 0.49 1.58 0.33
C LYS A 29 0.43 1.37 1.84
N ALA A 30 0.74 2.39 2.63
CA ALA A 30 0.68 2.32 4.09
C ALA A 30 -0.73 1.99 4.61
N GLU A 31 -1.78 2.61 4.05
CA GLU A 31 -3.17 2.33 4.44
C GLU A 31 -3.63 0.93 4.04
N LEU A 32 -3.13 0.41 2.92
CA LEU A 32 -3.41 -0.97 2.51
C LEU A 32 -2.82 -1.98 3.52
N ILE A 33 -1.64 -1.67 4.07
CA ILE A 33 -0.94 -2.50 5.05
C ILE A 33 -1.63 -2.46 6.40
N ASP A 34 -1.93 -1.26 6.89
CA ASP A 34 -2.59 -1.03 8.18
C ASP A 34 -3.93 -1.78 8.23
N ARG A 35 -4.76 -1.60 7.18
CA ARG A 35 -6.05 -2.27 7.02
C ARG A 35 -5.93 -3.79 7.02
N LEU A 36 -4.86 -4.33 6.44
CA LEU A 36 -4.63 -5.78 6.41
C LEU A 36 -4.17 -6.29 7.79
N ILE A 37 -3.43 -5.50 8.57
CA ILE A 37 -3.00 -5.89 9.92
C ILE A 37 -4.21 -5.91 10.85
N GLU A 38 -5.00 -4.83 10.87
CA GLU A 38 -6.18 -4.71 11.74
C GLU A 38 -7.22 -5.81 11.47
N ASN A 39 -7.45 -6.19 10.21
CA ASN A 39 -8.44 -7.21 9.86
C ASN A 39 -7.91 -8.65 9.93
N GLN A 40 -6.61 -8.87 10.16
CA GLN A 40 -6.03 -10.21 10.31
C GLN A 40 -6.01 -10.70 11.75
N GLU A 41 -6.29 -9.84 12.74
CA GLU A 41 -6.32 -10.23 14.16
C GLU A 41 -7.64 -10.91 14.57
N ASP A 42 -8.67 -10.93 13.71
CA ASP A 42 -9.91 -11.66 13.98
C ASP A 42 -10.04 -12.91 13.09
N PRO A 43 -9.80 -14.13 13.62
CA PRO A 43 -9.96 -15.38 12.86
C PRO A 43 -11.43 -15.80 12.67
N ARG A 44 -12.43 -14.93 12.85
CA ARG A 44 -13.85 -15.30 12.82
C ARG A 44 -14.72 -14.31 12.04
N GLY A 45 -14.56 -14.28 10.72
CA GLY A 45 -15.46 -13.45 9.90
C GLY A 45 -15.46 -13.76 8.42
N GLY A 46 -15.59 -15.03 8.03
CA GLY A 46 -15.95 -15.35 6.65
C GLY A 46 -17.36 -14.87 6.35
N ASN A 47 -17.51 -13.93 5.41
CA ASN A 47 -18.70 -13.84 4.58
C ASN A 47 -18.30 -13.22 3.23
N SER A 48 -17.88 -14.07 2.31
CA SER A 48 -17.91 -13.78 0.88
C SER A 48 -19.35 -13.49 0.49
N ASP A 49 -19.65 -12.30 0.00
CA ASP A 49 -20.77 -12.07 -0.90
C ASP A 49 -20.65 -10.68 -1.56
N LYS A 50 -20.54 -10.74 -2.90
CA LYS A 50 -21.07 -9.81 -3.91
C LYS A 50 -20.06 -8.93 -4.67
N GLU A 51 -19.81 -9.42 -5.88
CA GLU A 51 -19.71 -8.70 -7.14
C GLU A 51 -20.44 -7.34 -7.13
N GLU A 52 -19.82 -6.29 -7.66
CA GLU A 52 -20.37 -5.55 -8.80
C GLU A 52 -19.39 -4.46 -9.31
N GLU A 53 -19.06 -4.62 -10.59
CA GLU A 53 -19.07 -3.56 -11.60
C GLU A 53 -18.22 -2.30 -11.34
N ILE A 54 -17.02 -2.29 -11.94
CA ILE A 54 -16.34 -1.06 -12.37
C ILE A 54 -17.17 -0.38 -13.47
N GLY A 55 -18.22 0.32 -13.04
CA GLY A 55 -19.01 1.23 -13.85
C GLY A 55 -18.17 2.43 -14.28
N ILE A 56 -18.10 2.61 -15.59
CA ILE A 56 -17.61 3.77 -16.32
C ILE A 56 -18.17 5.06 -15.70
N LEU A 57 -17.30 6.04 -15.40
CA LEU A 57 -17.69 7.45 -15.41
C LEU A 57 -16.70 8.25 -16.24
N GLU A 58 -16.86 8.09 -17.55
CA GLU A 58 -16.68 9.19 -18.48
C GLU A 58 -17.95 10.06 -18.42
N SER A 59 -17.83 11.25 -17.84
CA SER A 59 -18.63 12.40 -18.26
C SER A 59 -18.01 13.69 -17.76
N ARG A 60 -17.34 14.36 -18.69
CA ARG A 60 -17.17 15.81 -18.67
C ARG A 60 -18.56 16.44 -18.64
N GLN A 61 -18.88 17.15 -17.56
CA GLN A 61 -19.92 18.17 -17.58
C GLN A 61 -19.27 19.51 -17.31
N ASP A 62 -19.13 20.27 -18.40
CA ASP A 62 -19.09 21.72 -18.39
C ASP A 62 -20.36 22.24 -17.69
N THR A 63 -20.22 22.91 -16.55
CA THR A 63 -21.19 23.93 -16.16
C THR A 63 -20.51 25.05 -15.37
N ALA A 64 -20.67 26.25 -15.90
CA ALA A 64 -20.07 27.48 -15.46
C ALA A 64 -20.63 28.00 -14.12
N ALA A 65 -19.76 28.74 -13.43
CA ALA A 65 -20.02 29.82 -12.47
C ALA A 65 -20.85 29.50 -11.22
N GLU A 66 -20.20 29.51 -10.05
CA GLU A 66 -20.42 30.59 -9.08
C GLU A 66 -19.25 30.72 -8.10
N VAL A 67 -18.90 31.98 -7.87
CA VAL A 67 -17.91 32.48 -6.91
C VAL A 67 -18.43 32.28 -5.49
N ILE A 68 -17.67 31.61 -4.63
CA ILE A 68 -17.72 31.92 -3.19
C ILE A 68 -16.33 31.77 -2.56
N GLU A 69 -15.80 32.94 -2.27
CA GLU A 69 -14.70 33.28 -1.38
C GLU A 69 -14.87 32.63 0.01
N THR A 70 -13.89 31.85 0.48
CA THR A 70 -13.64 31.71 1.93
C THR A 70 -12.16 31.46 2.20
N VAL A 71 -11.49 32.58 2.45
CA VAL A 71 -10.39 32.86 3.38
C VAL A 71 -9.79 31.65 4.16
N VAL A 72 -8.52 31.39 3.85
CA VAL A 72 -7.38 30.88 4.65
C VAL A 72 -7.69 30.41 6.09
N SER A 73 -7.34 29.16 6.37
CA SER A 73 -6.81 28.76 7.68
C SER A 73 -5.47 28.05 7.49
N ASP A 74 -4.44 28.79 7.89
CA ASP A 74 -3.07 28.40 8.21
C ASP A 74 -3.07 27.48 9.44
N ILE A 75 -2.70 26.20 9.28
CA ILE A 75 -2.00 25.40 10.30
C ILE A 75 -1.12 24.40 9.54
N GLY A 76 0.18 24.70 9.48
CA GLY A 76 1.19 23.75 9.06
C GLY A 76 1.35 22.67 10.12
N ASP A 77 1.02 21.42 9.76
CA ASP A 77 1.54 20.24 10.43
C ASP A 77 2.47 19.56 9.43
N GLY A 78 3.77 19.85 9.58
CA GLY A 78 4.81 19.31 8.72
C GLY A 78 4.92 17.80 8.92
N PRO A 79 5.15 17.02 7.85
CA PRO A 79 5.36 15.59 7.98
C PRO A 79 6.66 15.33 8.77
N VAL A 80 6.53 14.71 9.94
CA VAL A 80 7.66 14.10 10.64
C VAL A 80 8.22 12.99 9.76
N THR A 81 9.36 13.24 9.13
CA THR A 81 10.15 12.24 8.42
C THR A 81 10.91 11.40 9.44
N PRO A 82 10.71 10.07 9.53
CA PRO A 82 11.71 9.23 10.16
C PRO A 82 12.92 9.16 9.21
N GLU A 83 13.87 10.07 9.43
CA GLU A 83 15.23 9.95 8.94
C GLU A 83 15.93 8.84 9.71
N GLU A 84 15.81 7.59 9.26
CA GLU A 84 16.74 6.56 9.72
C GLU A 84 17.23 5.67 8.57
N SER A 85 18.55 5.76 8.37
CA SER A 85 19.47 4.68 7.98
C SER A 85 19.71 4.39 6.50
N ASP A 86 20.46 5.28 5.84
CA ASP A 86 21.12 5.02 4.55
C ASP A 86 22.07 3.79 4.60
N VAL A 87 22.65 3.50 5.77
CA VAL A 87 23.54 2.34 5.99
C VAL A 87 22.80 1.00 6.05
N THR A 88 21.56 0.92 6.54
CA THR A 88 20.86 -0.38 6.68
C THR A 88 20.43 -0.92 5.33
N PHE A 89 19.89 -0.08 4.45
CA PHE A 89 19.45 -0.47 3.11
C PHE A 89 20.60 -0.94 2.22
N GLN A 90 21.73 -0.23 2.25
CA GLN A 90 22.91 -0.63 1.47
C GLN A 90 23.45 -1.99 1.93
N THR A 91 23.51 -2.23 3.24
CA THR A 91 24.02 -3.49 3.79
C THR A 91 23.10 -4.67 3.46
N MET A 92 21.78 -4.47 3.55
CA MET A 92 20.78 -5.48 3.25
C MET A 92 20.73 -5.82 1.75
N MET A 93 20.92 -4.82 0.89
CA MET A 93 21.06 -5.01 -0.56
C MET A 93 22.35 -5.76 -0.93
N LEU A 94 23.48 -5.47 -0.27
CA LEU A 94 24.75 -6.16 -0.48
C LEU A 94 24.69 -7.62 -0.06
N ILE A 95 24.11 -7.90 1.12
CA ILE A 95 23.91 -9.27 1.61
C ILE A 95 22.99 -10.03 0.64
N GLY A 96 21.89 -9.41 0.20
CA GLY A 96 20.99 -9.98 -0.79
C GLY A 96 21.68 -10.33 -2.11
N ALA A 97 22.53 -9.43 -2.63
CA ALA A 97 23.27 -9.66 -3.87
C ALA A 97 24.26 -10.82 -3.76
N VAL A 98 24.95 -10.96 -2.62
CA VAL A 98 25.89 -12.07 -2.37
C VAL A 98 25.16 -13.41 -2.29
N VAL A 99 24.05 -13.47 -1.55
CA VAL A 99 23.24 -14.70 -1.43
C VAL A 99 22.68 -15.12 -2.80
N LEU A 100 22.20 -14.15 -3.59
CA LEU A 100 21.65 -14.41 -4.92
C LEU A 100 22.74 -14.93 -5.88
N ALA A 101 23.93 -14.33 -5.88
CA ALA A 101 25.05 -14.78 -6.71
C ALA A 101 25.48 -16.22 -6.36
N LEU A 102 25.61 -16.53 -5.06
CA LEU A 102 25.95 -17.89 -4.62
C LEU A 102 24.85 -18.90 -4.99
N GLY A 103 23.58 -18.53 -4.86
CA GLY A 103 22.46 -19.36 -5.28
C GLY A 103 22.47 -19.68 -6.78
N LEU A 104 22.76 -18.70 -7.63
CA LEU A 104 22.87 -18.91 -9.08
C LEU A 104 24.05 -19.80 -9.48
N VAL A 105 25.18 -19.71 -8.76
CA VAL A 105 26.34 -20.60 -8.97
C VAL A 105 26.01 -22.04 -8.60
N ILE A 106 25.33 -22.26 -7.47
CA ILE A 106 24.90 -23.62 -7.07
C ILE A 106 23.84 -24.18 -8.02
N LEU A 107 22.92 -23.34 -8.53
CA LEU A 107 21.91 -23.76 -9.49
C LEU A 107 22.50 -24.13 -10.88
N SER A 108 23.69 -23.62 -11.20
CA SER A 108 24.35 -23.87 -12.50
C SER A 108 25.26 -25.09 -12.50
N LEU A 109 25.36 -25.83 -11.39
CA LEU A 109 26.21 -27.01 -11.22
C LEU A 109 25.40 -28.31 -11.34
#